data_AF-A0A379M3T2-F1
#
_entry.id   AF-A0A379M3T2-F1
#
_cell.length_a   1.000
_cell.length_b   1.000
_cell.length_c   1.000
_cell.angle_alpha   90.00
_cell.angle_beta   90.00
_cell.angle_gamma   90.00
#
_symmetry.space_group_name_H-M   'P 1'
#
loop_
_entity.id
_entity.type
_entity.pdbx_description
1 polymer ?
#
loop_
_entity_poly.entity_id
_entity_poly.type
_entity_poly.pdbx_seq_one_letter_code
_entity_poly.pdbx_strand_id
1 'polypeptide(L)'
;MGMYGLRPIGGTLQSDDEEEHEHRLAAREARRALNDIRLAEQPDPALVRKALRPRATAITDSHVGTSAQASARPAAATRNSSSPASKPAKSAAPVRTDAVDVEEIQTRALALLDQLSAIDAQLTLVAEQSGLAARARRSDLEKQKATILRTLAALEKARLSASGR
;
A
#
# COMPACT_ATOMS: atom_id res chain seq x y z
N MET A 1 -46.98 30.15 27.52
CA MET A 1 -45.70 29.94 26.80
C MET A 1 -44.57 30.07 27.80
N GLY A 2 -44.01 28.94 28.25
CA GLY A 2 -42.94 28.94 29.23
C GLY A 2 -41.59 29.28 28.58
N MET A 3 -40.74 30.01 29.30
CA MET A 3 -39.36 30.26 28.89
C MET A 3 -38.61 28.93 28.69
N TYR A 4 -37.80 28.83 27.63
CA TYR A 4 -36.91 27.68 27.44
C TYR A 4 -36.01 27.52 28.66
N GLY A 5 -36.01 26.31 29.24
CA GLY A 5 -35.54 26.04 30.60
C GLY A 5 -34.03 26.12 30.81
N LEU A 6 -33.47 27.33 30.77
CA LEU A 6 -32.12 27.61 31.26
C LEU A 6 -32.10 27.44 32.79
N ARG A 7 -31.67 26.26 33.24
CA ARG A 7 -31.50 25.90 34.66
C ARG A 7 -30.42 26.83 35.27
N PRO A 8 -30.64 27.41 36.47
CA PRO A 8 -29.72 28.38 37.05
C PRO A 8 -28.32 27.77 37.29
N ILE A 9 -27.30 28.54 36.94
CA ILE A 9 -25.88 28.17 37.04
C ILE A 9 -25.50 28.07 38.52
N GLY A 10 -25.43 26.85 39.07
CA GLY A 10 -25.08 26.64 40.49
C GLY A 10 -25.38 25.25 41.07
N GLY A 11 -26.24 24.45 40.44
CA GLY A 11 -26.40 23.02 40.77
C GLY A 11 -25.28 22.18 40.15
N THR A 12 -24.75 21.23 40.92
CA THR A 12 -23.64 20.29 40.61
C THR A 12 -23.43 19.93 39.13
N LEU A 13 -22.16 19.92 38.68
CA LEU A 13 -21.68 19.47 37.34
C LEU A 13 -21.93 17.97 37.00
N GLN A 14 -22.80 17.31 37.76
CA GLN A 14 -23.28 15.97 37.50
C GLN A 14 -24.52 16.08 36.62
N SER A 15 -24.31 16.04 35.31
CA SER A 15 -25.34 15.60 34.38
C SER A 15 -25.75 14.16 34.74
N ASP A 16 -27.07 13.94 34.82
CA ASP A 16 -27.68 12.62 35.01
C ASP A 16 -27.68 11.77 33.71
N ASP A 17 -26.92 12.20 32.70
CA ASP A 17 -26.74 11.51 31.42
C ASP A 17 -25.52 10.60 31.49
N GLU A 18 -25.77 9.28 31.54
CA GLU A 18 -24.73 8.26 31.62
C GLU A 18 -23.81 8.28 30.37
N GLU A 19 -24.34 8.62 29.18
CA GLU A 19 -23.52 8.70 27.95
C GLU A 19 -22.47 9.83 28.07
N GLU A 20 -22.86 10.99 28.63
CA GLU A 20 -21.90 12.07 28.91
C GLU A 20 -20.91 11.69 30.04
N HIS A 21 -21.33 10.89 31.01
CA HIS A 21 -20.45 10.40 32.07
C HIS A 21 -19.39 9.43 31.53
N GLU A 22 -19.79 8.43 30.74
CA GLU A 22 -18.89 7.50 30.04
C GLU A 22 -17.89 8.24 29.15
N HIS A 23 -18.35 9.22 28.35
CA HIS A 23 -17.46 10.03 27.51
C HIS A 23 -16.45 10.85 28.33
N ARG A 24 -16.85 11.41 29.48
CA ARG A 24 -15.91 12.12 30.38
C ARG A 24 -14.88 11.20 31.02
N LEU A 25 -15.24 9.95 31.33
CA LEU A 25 -14.30 8.93 31.81
C LEU A 25 -13.34 8.50 30.71
N ALA A 26 -13.84 8.11 29.53
CA ALA A 26 -13.02 7.71 28.39
C ALA A 26 -12.03 8.81 27.95
N ALA A 27 -12.45 10.08 27.96
CA ALA A 27 -11.58 11.21 27.66
C ALA A 27 -10.47 11.41 28.70
N ARG A 28 -10.72 11.10 29.99
CA ARG A 28 -9.70 11.14 31.06
C ARG A 28 -8.73 9.97 30.93
N GLU A 29 -9.22 8.78 30.66
CA GLU A 29 -8.40 7.58 30.44
C GLU A 29 -7.49 7.74 29.22
N ALA A 30 -8.02 8.20 28.08
CA ALA A 30 -7.24 8.47 26.88
C ALA A 30 -6.14 9.52 27.13
N ARG A 31 -6.43 10.58 27.88
CA ARG A 31 -5.41 11.58 28.28
C ARG A 31 -4.34 10.99 29.19
N ARG A 32 -4.70 10.08 30.10
CA ARG A 32 -3.74 9.36 30.95
C ARG A 32 -2.82 8.48 30.10
N ALA A 33 -3.38 7.61 29.26
CA ALA A 33 -2.62 6.75 28.37
C ALA A 33 -1.67 7.53 27.44
N LEU A 34 -2.12 8.68 26.90
CA LEU A 34 -1.26 9.56 26.09
C LEU A 34 -0.13 10.21 26.90
N ASN A 35 -0.35 10.53 28.17
CA ASN A 35 0.70 11.05 29.05
C ASN A 35 1.69 9.96 29.48
N ASP A 36 1.21 8.74 29.75
CA ASP A 36 2.05 7.59 30.14
C ASP A 36 3.00 7.16 28.99
N ILE A 37 2.58 7.34 27.74
CA ILE A 37 3.39 7.05 26.53
C ILE A 37 4.25 8.27 26.10
N ARG A 38 4.03 9.45 26.70
CA ARG A 38 4.70 10.69 26.28
C ARG A 38 6.19 10.66 26.61
N LEU A 39 7.03 10.80 25.58
CA LEU A 39 8.47 10.95 25.75
C LEU A 39 8.80 12.19 26.60
N ALA A 40 9.72 12.03 27.55
CA ALA A 40 10.17 13.11 28.44
C ALA A 40 10.82 14.27 27.66
N GLU A 41 11.56 13.95 26.60
CA GLU A 41 12.08 14.90 25.62
C GLU A 41 11.42 14.64 24.26
N GLN A 42 10.97 15.70 23.58
CA GLN A 42 10.37 15.59 22.24
C GLN A 42 11.47 15.68 21.17
N PRO A 43 11.46 14.79 20.14
CA PRO A 43 12.45 14.84 19.08
C PRO A 43 12.33 16.12 18.24
N ASP A 44 13.46 16.62 17.73
CA ASP A 44 13.52 17.82 16.90
C ASP A 44 12.52 17.76 15.72
N PRO A 45 11.59 18.73 15.58
CA PRO A 45 10.62 18.76 14.50
C PRO A 45 11.24 18.86 13.10
N ALA A 46 12.50 19.29 12.95
CA ALA A 46 13.20 19.21 11.66
C ALA A 46 13.55 17.75 11.28
N LEU A 47 14.00 16.94 12.25
CA LEU A 47 14.28 15.51 12.04
C LEU A 47 12.99 14.72 11.75
N VAL A 48 11.91 14.97 12.50
CA VAL A 48 10.59 14.36 12.24
C VAL A 48 10.09 14.67 10.84
N ARG A 49 10.17 15.94 10.40
CA ARG A 49 9.82 16.33 9.03
C ARG A 49 10.73 15.72 7.96
N LYS A 50 12.02 15.49 8.26
CA LYS A 50 12.95 14.80 7.34
C LYS A 50 12.61 13.31 7.20
N ALA A 51 12.16 12.67 8.28
CA ALA A 51 11.75 11.26 8.28
C ALA A 51 10.37 11.04 7.61
N LEU A 52 9.42 11.96 7.80
CA LEU A 52 8.07 11.88 7.20
C LEU A 52 8.01 12.24 5.70
N ARG A 53 9.06 12.84 5.13
CA ARG A 53 9.11 13.10 3.68
C ARG A 53 9.16 11.77 2.91
N PRO A 54 8.25 11.54 1.94
CA PRO A 54 8.27 10.33 1.12
C PRO A 54 9.63 10.13 0.45
N ARG A 55 10.35 9.07 0.83
CA ARG A 55 11.68 8.73 0.29
C ARG A 55 11.58 8.10 -1.10
N ALA A 56 11.25 8.91 -2.10
CA ALA A 56 11.34 8.50 -3.51
C ALA A 56 12.79 8.40 -4.03
N THR A 57 13.78 8.88 -3.27
CA THR A 57 15.19 9.01 -3.69
C THR A 57 16.17 8.61 -2.59
N ALA A 58 16.02 7.40 -2.04
CA ALA A 58 16.95 6.84 -1.04
C ALA A 58 17.36 5.38 -1.35
N ILE A 59 17.39 5.02 -2.64
CA ILE A 59 17.96 3.76 -3.14
C ILE A 59 19.10 4.09 -4.11
N THR A 60 20.15 4.70 -3.57
CA THR A 60 21.54 4.60 -4.07
C THR A 60 22.48 4.89 -2.89
N ASP A 61 23.53 4.06 -2.82
CA ASP A 61 24.82 4.29 -2.17
C ASP A 61 24.90 4.30 -0.62
N SER A 62 25.43 3.19 -0.13
CA SER A 62 26.18 3.07 1.12
C SER A 62 27.52 3.81 1.06
N HIS A 63 28.08 4.09 2.25
CA HIS A 63 29.49 4.44 2.54
C HIS A 63 29.88 5.94 2.68
N VAL A 64 30.14 6.32 3.94
CA VAL A 64 31.04 7.40 4.45
C VAL A 64 30.78 8.87 4.07
N GLY A 65 30.75 9.71 5.12
CA GLY A 65 31.51 10.98 5.11
C GLY A 65 30.77 12.27 4.78
N THR A 66 30.60 13.10 5.82
CA THR A 66 30.98 14.52 5.82
C THR A 66 30.43 15.48 4.74
N SER A 67 29.46 16.31 5.17
CA SER A 67 29.29 17.75 4.84
C SER A 67 28.66 18.21 3.50
N ALA A 68 28.26 19.48 3.51
CA ALA A 68 28.00 20.40 2.39
C ALA A 68 26.78 20.19 1.47
N GLN A 69 25.65 20.76 1.90
CA GLN A 69 24.95 21.87 1.21
C GLN A 69 25.26 22.13 -0.29
N ALA A 70 24.23 21.99 -1.14
CA ALA A 70 24.03 22.85 -2.32
C ALA A 70 22.55 22.97 -2.68
N SER A 71 22.12 24.16 -3.09
CA SER A 71 20.74 24.47 -3.51
C SER A 71 20.70 24.67 -5.02
N ALA A 72 19.74 24.04 -5.72
CA ALA A 72 19.46 24.33 -7.12
C ALA A 72 17.96 24.21 -7.43
N ARG A 73 17.44 25.26 -8.05
CA ARG A 73 16.03 25.47 -8.45
C ARG A 73 15.76 24.80 -9.80
N PRO A 74 14.56 24.23 -10.05
CA PRO A 74 14.24 23.64 -11.34
C PRO A 74 13.95 24.73 -12.38
N ALA A 75 14.46 24.53 -13.60
CA ALA A 75 14.04 25.25 -14.80
C ALA A 75 13.36 24.26 -15.76
N ALA A 76 12.22 24.65 -16.34
CA ALA A 76 11.45 23.81 -17.24
C ALA A 76 11.80 24.10 -18.70
N ALA A 77 12.07 23.05 -19.51
CA ALA A 77 12.12 23.13 -20.97
C ALA A 77 11.90 21.76 -21.64
N THR A 78 10.63 21.40 -21.84
CA THR A 78 10.04 20.98 -23.13
C THR A 78 10.87 20.19 -24.18
N ARG A 79 10.51 18.89 -24.29
CA ARG A 79 10.37 18.03 -25.51
C ARG A 79 11.58 17.58 -26.37
N ASN A 80 11.65 16.25 -26.51
CA ASN A 80 11.96 15.42 -27.69
C ASN A 80 13.28 15.63 -28.46
N SER A 81 14.15 14.60 -28.48
CA SER A 81 14.25 13.62 -29.60
C SER A 81 15.38 12.58 -29.43
N SER A 82 15.26 11.47 -30.17
CA SER A 82 16.30 10.48 -30.57
C SER A 82 17.20 9.79 -29.51
N SER A 83 16.94 8.50 -29.30
CA SER A 83 17.96 7.47 -28.97
C SER A 83 18.70 7.03 -30.24
N PRO A 84 19.98 6.60 -30.17
CA PRO A 84 20.30 5.16 -30.31
C PRO A 84 21.61 4.70 -29.57
N ALA A 85 22.03 3.43 -29.50
CA ALA A 85 21.33 2.14 -29.37
C ALA A 85 22.35 0.97 -29.16
N SER A 86 22.34 0.27 -28.01
CA SER A 86 23.09 -1.00 -27.81
C SER A 86 22.50 -1.79 -26.62
N LYS A 87 22.28 -3.11 -26.65
CA LYS A 87 22.61 -4.18 -27.62
C LYS A 87 21.46 -5.24 -27.66
N PRO A 88 21.51 -6.32 -28.47
CA PRO A 88 20.40 -6.68 -29.37
C PRO A 88 19.28 -7.51 -28.74
N ALA A 89 18.06 -7.27 -29.23
CA ALA A 89 16.99 -8.26 -29.19
C ALA A 89 17.30 -9.42 -30.16
N LYS A 90 16.98 -10.65 -29.76
CA LYS A 90 16.82 -11.75 -30.74
C LYS A 90 15.72 -11.35 -31.72
N SER A 91 15.91 -11.64 -33.01
CA SER A 91 14.96 -11.30 -34.07
C SER A 91 13.54 -11.74 -33.71
N ALA A 92 12.66 -10.78 -33.42
CA ALA A 92 11.24 -11.03 -33.42
C ALA A 92 10.84 -11.31 -34.87
N ALA A 93 10.53 -12.57 -35.17
CA ALA A 93 9.76 -12.90 -36.36
C ALA A 93 8.44 -12.11 -36.34
N PRO A 94 7.83 -11.79 -37.49
CA PRO A 94 6.52 -11.17 -37.51
C PRO A 94 5.53 -12.08 -36.78
N VAL A 95 5.10 -11.65 -35.59
CA VAL A 95 4.12 -12.35 -34.78
C VAL A 95 2.83 -12.43 -35.60
N ARG A 96 2.49 -13.62 -36.08
CA ARG A 96 1.26 -13.83 -36.85
C ARG A 96 0.07 -13.60 -35.91
N THR A 97 -0.66 -12.52 -36.13
CA THR A 97 -1.79 -12.11 -35.30
C THR A 97 -3.02 -13.01 -35.42
N ASP A 98 -3.00 -13.99 -36.32
CA ASP A 98 -4.18 -14.79 -36.70
C ASP A 98 -4.28 -16.18 -36.05
N ALA A 99 -3.19 -16.68 -35.44
CA ALA A 99 -3.15 -17.98 -34.77
C ALA A 99 -2.70 -17.79 -33.32
N VAL A 100 -3.60 -18.10 -32.37
CA VAL A 100 -3.26 -18.12 -30.94
C VAL A 100 -2.61 -19.48 -30.65
N ASP A 101 -1.35 -19.47 -30.22
CA ASP A 101 -0.61 -20.70 -29.92
C ASP A 101 -1.18 -21.38 -28.66
N VAL A 102 -1.75 -22.57 -28.84
CA VAL A 102 -2.38 -23.35 -27.78
C VAL A 102 -1.35 -23.97 -26.84
N GLU A 103 -0.12 -24.26 -27.30
CA GLU A 103 0.98 -24.77 -26.47
C GLU A 103 1.56 -23.65 -25.59
N GLU A 104 1.67 -22.42 -26.13
CA GLU A 104 2.05 -21.24 -25.35
C GLU A 104 1.00 -20.93 -24.26
N ILE A 105 -0.30 -20.99 -24.58
CA ILE A 105 -1.38 -20.83 -23.58
C ILE A 105 -1.23 -21.86 -22.45
N GLN A 106 -1.01 -23.14 -22.78
CA GLN A 106 -0.87 -24.21 -21.78
C GLN A 106 0.36 -23.99 -20.90
N THR A 107 1.51 -23.70 -21.50
CA THR A 107 2.77 -23.44 -20.79
C THR A 107 2.61 -22.27 -19.80
N ARG A 108 1.95 -21.20 -20.24
CA ARG A 108 1.67 -20.03 -19.40
C ARG A 108 0.64 -20.31 -18.31
N ALA A 109 -0.37 -21.14 -18.58
CA ALA A 109 -1.35 -21.56 -17.58
C ALA A 109 -0.71 -22.39 -16.47
N LEU A 110 0.18 -23.34 -16.80
CA LEU A 110 0.94 -24.11 -15.82
C LEU A 110 1.80 -23.21 -14.92
N ALA A 111 2.57 -22.28 -15.51
CA ALA A 111 3.38 -21.34 -14.74
C ALA A 111 2.54 -20.42 -13.81
N LEU A 112 1.31 -20.07 -14.19
CA LEU A 112 0.38 -19.31 -13.34
C LEU A 112 -0.23 -20.16 -12.22
N LEU A 113 -0.43 -21.47 -12.43
CA LEU A 113 -0.87 -22.40 -11.40
C LEU A 113 0.22 -22.64 -10.35
N ASP A 114 1.48 -22.78 -10.78
CA ASP A 114 2.64 -22.86 -9.89
C ASP A 114 2.74 -21.59 -9.01
N GLN A 115 2.62 -20.41 -9.62
CA GLN A 115 2.58 -19.13 -8.90
C GLN A 115 1.41 -19.04 -7.90
N LEU A 116 0.23 -19.54 -8.27
CA LEU A 116 -0.92 -19.59 -7.37
C LEU A 116 -0.68 -20.50 -6.16
N SER A 117 -0.06 -21.67 -6.38
CA SER A 117 0.32 -22.57 -5.27
C SER A 117 1.32 -21.93 -4.31
N ALA A 118 2.28 -21.16 -4.82
CA ALA A 118 3.27 -20.43 -4.02
C ALA A 118 2.62 -19.30 -3.20
N ILE A 119 1.64 -18.59 -3.76
CA ILE A 119 0.88 -17.55 -3.04
C ILE A 119 0.01 -18.18 -1.95
N ASP A 120 -0.61 -19.33 -2.19
CA ASP A 120 -1.41 -20.02 -1.18
C ASP A 120 -0.55 -20.53 -0.02
N ALA A 121 0.67 -21.03 -0.30
CA ALA A 121 1.66 -21.35 0.74
C ALA A 121 2.16 -20.10 1.50
N GLN A 122 2.23 -18.93 0.87
CA GLN A 122 2.54 -17.68 1.57
C GLN A 122 1.37 -17.18 2.42
N LEU A 123 0.13 -17.37 1.97
CA LEU A 123 -1.07 -17.01 2.72
C LEU A 123 -1.22 -17.83 4.00
N THR A 124 -0.88 -19.13 4.00
CA THR A 124 -0.86 -19.94 5.23
C THR A 124 0.22 -19.47 6.21
N LEU A 125 1.45 -19.19 5.75
CA LEU A 125 2.52 -18.65 6.59
C LEU A 125 2.20 -17.25 7.17
N VAL A 126 1.43 -16.43 6.45
CA VAL A 126 0.95 -15.12 6.92
C VAL A 126 -0.35 -15.23 7.71
N ALA A 127 -1.02 -16.39 7.75
CA ALA A 127 -2.25 -16.61 8.53
C ALA A 127 -1.98 -16.49 10.03
N GLU A 128 -0.87 -17.08 10.49
CA GLU A 128 -0.39 -17.10 11.88
C GLU A 128 0.19 -15.76 12.35
N GLN A 129 0.63 -14.91 11.41
CA GLN A 129 1.24 -13.62 11.70
C GLN A 129 0.18 -12.57 12.05
N SER A 130 0.33 -11.93 13.22
CA SER A 130 -0.54 -10.84 13.67
C SER A 130 0.09 -9.45 13.45
N GLY A 131 -0.73 -8.40 13.50
CA GLY A 131 -0.30 -7.01 13.33
C GLY A 131 -0.57 -6.41 11.94
N LEU A 132 -0.37 -5.09 11.82
CA LEU A 132 -0.76 -4.30 10.65
C LEU A 132 0.03 -4.69 9.39
N ALA A 133 1.35 -4.91 9.51
CA ALA A 133 2.19 -5.33 8.39
C ALA A 133 1.80 -6.71 7.84
N ALA A 134 1.39 -7.66 8.71
CA ALA A 134 0.90 -8.96 8.31
C ALA A 134 -0.45 -8.85 7.57
N ARG A 135 -1.38 -8.02 8.06
CA ARG A 135 -2.65 -7.73 7.38
C ARG A 135 -2.46 -7.10 6.00
N ALA A 136 -1.53 -6.14 5.87
CA ALA A 136 -1.22 -5.51 4.58
C ALA A 136 -0.72 -6.55 3.56
N ARG A 137 0.29 -7.34 3.95
CA ARG A 137 0.83 -8.46 3.13
C ARG A 137 -0.25 -9.46 2.72
N ARG A 138 -1.11 -9.87 3.65
CA ARG A 138 -2.24 -10.78 3.36
C ARG A 138 -3.16 -10.20 2.28
N SER A 139 -3.54 -8.92 2.41
CA SER A 139 -4.39 -8.24 1.41
C SER A 139 -3.72 -8.15 0.03
N ASP A 140 -2.40 -8.01 -0.03
CA ASP A 140 -1.67 -7.92 -1.30
C ASP A 140 -1.54 -9.29 -1.97
N LEU A 141 -1.30 -10.35 -1.20
CA LEU A 141 -1.34 -11.74 -1.68
C LEU A 141 -2.74 -12.13 -2.19
N GLU A 142 -3.81 -11.72 -1.49
CA GLU A 142 -5.20 -11.91 -1.95
C GLU A 142 -5.48 -11.19 -3.27
N LYS A 143 -5.00 -9.94 -3.45
CA LYS A 143 -5.09 -9.20 -4.73
C LYS A 143 -4.30 -9.89 -5.85
N GLN A 144 -3.11 -10.42 -5.55
CA GLN A 144 -2.31 -11.18 -6.51
C GLN A 144 -3.03 -12.47 -6.94
N LYS A 145 -3.53 -13.26 -5.99
CA LYS A 145 -4.34 -14.45 -6.26
C LYS A 145 -5.56 -14.13 -7.13
N ALA A 146 -6.33 -13.10 -6.80
CA ALA A 146 -7.49 -12.66 -7.59
C ALA A 146 -7.11 -12.21 -9.02
N THR A 147 -5.92 -11.62 -9.18
CA THR A 147 -5.39 -11.23 -10.50
C THR A 147 -5.00 -12.45 -11.32
N ILE A 148 -4.28 -13.41 -10.72
CA ILE A 148 -3.88 -14.67 -11.37
C ILE A 148 -5.11 -15.47 -11.82
N LEU A 149 -6.10 -15.66 -10.94
CA LEU A 149 -7.36 -16.32 -11.28
C LEU A 149 -8.08 -15.65 -12.46
N ARG A 150 -8.11 -14.31 -12.51
CA ARG A 150 -8.65 -13.56 -13.65
C ARG A 150 -7.86 -13.80 -14.93
N THR A 151 -6.52 -13.89 -14.86
CA THR A 151 -5.70 -14.20 -16.04
C THR A 151 -5.86 -15.65 -16.49
N LEU A 152 -6.01 -16.61 -15.58
CA LEU A 152 -6.29 -18.02 -15.91
C LEU A 152 -7.63 -18.15 -16.63
N ALA A 153 -8.70 -17.51 -16.14
CA ALA A 153 -9.99 -17.48 -16.82
C ALA A 153 -9.92 -16.82 -18.21
N ALA A 154 -9.08 -15.79 -18.40
CA ALA A 154 -8.86 -15.18 -19.70
C ALA A 154 -8.09 -16.10 -20.67
N LEU A 155 -7.10 -16.85 -20.18
CA LEU A 155 -6.35 -17.86 -20.96
C LEU A 155 -7.24 -19.06 -21.33
N GLU A 156 -8.11 -19.51 -20.41
CA GLU A 156 -9.10 -20.54 -20.70
C GLU A 156 -10.07 -20.08 -21.79
N LYS A 157 -10.59 -18.85 -21.70
CA LYS A 157 -11.42 -18.26 -22.77
C LYS A 157 -10.68 -18.16 -24.10
N ALA A 158 -9.39 -17.80 -24.09
CA ALA A 158 -8.56 -17.79 -25.29
C ALA A 158 -8.41 -19.19 -25.89
N ARG A 159 -8.09 -20.21 -25.08
CA ARG A 159 -8.03 -21.62 -25.49
C ARG A 159 -9.34 -22.10 -26.11
N LEU A 160 -10.49 -21.80 -25.49
CA LEU A 160 -11.81 -22.15 -26.05
C LEU A 160 -12.05 -21.46 -27.40
N SER A 161 -11.68 -20.19 -27.55
CA SER A 161 -11.81 -19.45 -28.82
C SER A 161 -10.85 -19.92 -29.92
N ALA A 162 -9.74 -20.58 -29.56
CA ALA A 162 -8.78 -21.18 -30.49
C ALA A 162 -9.18 -22.61 -30.88
N SER A 163 -9.77 -23.37 -29.94
CA SER A 163 -10.23 -24.76 -30.15
C SER A 163 -11.64 -24.89 -30.73
N GLY A 164 -12.39 -23.79 -30.80
CA GLY A 164 -13.76 -23.72 -31.34
C GLY A 164 -13.85 -23.12 -32.74
N ARG A 165 -12.74 -23.07 -33.48
CA ARG A 165 -12.69 -22.83 -34.93
C ARG A 165 -12.50 -24.17 -35.66
#